data_AF-A0A060C3U6-F1
#
_entry.id   AF-A0A060C3U6-F1
#
_cell.length_a   1.000
_cell.length_b   1.000
_cell.length_c   1.000
_cell.angle_alpha   90.00
_cell.angle_beta   90.00
_cell.angle_gamma   90.00
#
_symmetry.space_group_name_H-M   'P 1'
#
loop_
_entity.id
_entity.type
_entity.pdbx_description
1 polymer ?
#
loop_
_entity_poly.entity_id
_entity_poly.type
_entity_poly.pdbx_seq_one_letter_code
_entity_poly.pdbx_strand_id
1 'polypeptide(L)'
;DASPPPETAALPASKSTCDNPDALGVARTVEIDTTGGPGFGMDHYKAYDFLQDKEVVLTFDDGPQVRTTQAILDALDAQCT
;
A
#
# COMPACT_ATOMS: atom_id res chain seq x y z
N ASP A 1 25.69 9.13 -15.98
CA ASP A 1 25.80 8.26 -14.80
C ASP A 1 25.12 8.98 -13.65
N ALA A 2 23.85 8.67 -13.37
CA ALA A 2 23.09 9.31 -12.31
C ALA A 2 22.57 8.21 -11.38
N SER A 3 23.11 8.19 -10.16
CA SER A 3 22.73 7.26 -9.10
C SER A 3 21.26 7.49 -8.72
N PRO A 4 20.43 6.43 -8.54
CA PRO A 4 19.06 6.61 -8.07
C PRO A 4 19.06 7.20 -6.64
N PRO A 5 18.02 7.96 -6.27
CA PRO A 5 17.87 8.44 -4.90
C PRO A 5 17.75 7.26 -3.94
N PRO A 6 18.07 7.44 -2.64
CA PRO A 6 17.95 6.37 -1.68
C PRO A 6 16.48 5.96 -1.62
N GLU A 7 16.22 4.73 -2.07
CA GLU A 7 15.00 3.98 -1.83
C GLU A 7 14.71 4.12 -0.33
N THR A 8 13.62 4.81 0.03
CA THR A 8 13.15 4.89 1.41
C THR A 8 13.09 3.47 1.92
N ALA A 9 14.06 3.09 2.76
CA ALA A 9 14.20 1.73 3.25
C ALA A 9 12.86 1.33 3.88
N ALA A 10 12.16 0.40 3.24
CA ALA A 10 10.92 -0.15 3.76
C ALA A 10 11.24 -0.66 5.17
N LEU A 11 10.52 -0.14 6.17
CA LEU A 11 10.59 -0.64 7.53
C LEU A 11 10.38 -2.16 7.47
N PRO A 12 11.17 -2.97 8.20
CA PRO A 12 10.97 -4.41 8.20
C PRO A 12 9.55 -4.67 8.67
N ALA A 13 8.73 -5.25 7.78
CA ALA A 13 7.39 -5.66 8.15
C ALA A 13 7.51 -6.74 9.22
N SER A 14 7.17 -6.41 10.45
CA SER A 14 6.94 -7.40 11.51
C SER A 14 5.84 -8.32 10.99
N LYS A 15 6.16 -9.59 10.76
CA LYS A 15 5.16 -10.58 10.36
C LYS A 15 4.32 -10.94 11.57
N SER A 16 3.28 -10.14 11.80
CA SER A 16 2.12 -10.51 12.60
C SER A 16 1.56 -11.83 12.08
N THR A 17 1.18 -12.75 12.96
CA THR A 17 0.35 -13.89 12.56
C THR A 17 -1.02 -13.34 12.14
N CYS A 18 -1.34 -13.48 10.85
CA CYS A 18 -2.58 -13.00 10.26
C CYS A 18 -3.65 -14.07 10.43
N ASP A 19 -4.29 -14.11 11.60
CA ASP A 19 -5.27 -15.14 11.94
C ASP A 19 -6.63 -14.53 12.35
N ASN A 20 -6.96 -13.31 11.90
CA ASN A 20 -8.24 -12.66 12.25
C ASN A 20 -9.40 -13.29 11.47
N PRO A 21 -10.32 -14.05 12.12
CA PRO A 21 -11.45 -14.66 11.42
C PRO A 21 -12.51 -13.65 10.94
N ASP A 22 -12.49 -12.42 11.47
CA ASP A 22 -13.43 -11.34 11.16
C ASP A 22 -12.87 -10.32 10.16
N ALA A 23 -11.67 -10.54 9.63
CA ALA A 23 -11.07 -9.66 8.62
C ALA A 23 -11.79 -9.77 7.26
N LEU A 24 -11.65 -8.72 6.45
CA LEU A 24 -12.25 -8.66 5.10
C LEU A 24 -11.78 -9.80 4.18
N GLY A 25 -10.57 -10.30 4.40
CA GLY A 25 -9.94 -11.35 3.58
C GLY A 25 -9.43 -10.85 2.23
N VAL A 26 -8.57 -11.67 1.62
CA VAL A 26 -8.00 -11.39 0.29
C VAL A 26 -8.78 -12.13 -0.78
N ALA A 27 -9.52 -11.39 -1.61
CA ALA A 27 -10.24 -11.97 -2.75
C ALA A 27 -9.37 -12.14 -4.00
N ARG A 28 -8.39 -11.25 -4.20
CA ARG A 28 -7.44 -11.28 -5.33
C ARG A 28 -6.17 -10.49 -5.00
N THR A 29 -5.06 -10.87 -5.62
CA THR A 29 -3.79 -10.14 -5.56
C THR A 29 -3.49 -9.53 -6.92
N VAL A 30 -3.13 -8.25 -6.94
CA VAL A 30 -2.70 -7.53 -8.14
C VAL A 30 -1.24 -7.14 -7.95
N GLU A 31 -0.38 -7.54 -8.87
CA GLU A 31 1.02 -7.11 -8.89
C GLU A 31 1.13 -5.73 -9.55
N ILE A 32 1.82 -4.80 -8.90
CA ILE A 32 2.04 -3.44 -9.39
C ILE A 32 3.55 -3.28 -9.58
N ASP A 33 3.98 -3.05 -10.82
CA ASP A 33 5.35 -2.63 -11.10
C ASP A 33 5.52 -1.16 -10.71
N THR A 34 6.43 -0.93 -9.76
CA THR A 34 6.76 0.40 -9.23
C THR A 34 7.95 1.04 -9.97
N THR A 35 8.53 0.35 -10.96
CA THR A 35 9.62 0.88 -11.79
C THR A 35 9.16 2.16 -12.51
N GLY A 36 9.89 3.26 -12.34
CA GLY A 36 9.64 4.52 -13.07
C GLY A 36 8.76 5.55 -12.35
N GLY A 37 8.28 5.28 -11.13
CA GLY A 37 7.57 6.26 -10.31
C GLY A 37 6.05 6.04 -10.24
N PRO A 38 5.27 7.03 -9.76
CA PRO A 38 3.92 6.78 -9.26
C PRO A 38 2.92 6.50 -10.40
N GLY A 39 2.34 5.30 -10.39
CA GLY A 39 1.21 4.92 -11.25
C GLY A 39 -0.17 5.25 -10.68
N PHE A 40 -0.23 5.61 -9.39
CA PHE A 40 -1.41 5.98 -8.59
C PHE A 40 -1.07 7.13 -7.63
N GLY A 41 -2.09 7.80 -7.05
CA GLY A 41 -1.92 8.83 -6.02
C GLY A 41 -1.96 10.27 -6.51
N MET A 42 -2.08 10.51 -7.83
CA MET A 42 -2.28 11.86 -8.39
C MET A 42 -3.53 11.89 -9.27
N ASP A 43 -4.18 13.04 -9.35
CA ASP A 43 -5.46 13.26 -10.06
C ASP A 43 -5.51 12.75 -11.52
N HIS A 44 -4.36 12.63 -12.17
CA HIS A 44 -4.24 12.28 -13.59
C HIS A 44 -3.55 10.94 -13.87
N TYR A 45 -3.01 10.25 -12.85
CA TYR A 45 -2.31 8.98 -13.05
C TYR A 45 -3.22 7.81 -12.68
N LYS A 46 -3.87 7.25 -13.70
CA LYS A 46 -4.39 5.88 -13.70
C LYS A 46 -3.53 5.07 -14.65
N ALA A 47 -2.30 4.77 -14.23
CA ALA A 47 -1.39 3.98 -15.07
C ALA A 47 -1.95 2.58 -15.37
N TYR A 48 -2.80 2.06 -14.49
CA TYR A 48 -3.38 0.73 -14.60
C TYR A 48 -4.92 0.77 -14.42
N ASP A 49 -5.62 -0.03 -15.22
CA ASP A 49 -7.07 -0.22 -15.20
C ASP A 49 -7.40 -1.65 -14.75
N PHE A 50 -7.28 -1.90 -13.44
CA PHE A 50 -7.57 -3.22 -12.86
C PHE A 50 -8.77 -3.21 -11.91
N LEU A 51 -9.28 -2.04 -11.52
CA LEU A 51 -10.39 -1.91 -10.59
C LEU A 51 -11.67 -2.42 -11.25
N GLN A 52 -12.34 -3.35 -10.57
CA GLN A 52 -13.70 -3.76 -10.88
C GLN A 52 -14.72 -2.86 -10.19
N ASP A 53 -16.01 -3.06 -10.49
CA ASP A 53 -17.08 -2.31 -9.85
C ASP A 53 -16.96 -2.39 -8.32
N LYS A 54 -17.04 -1.21 -7.67
CA LYS A 54 -16.96 -1.02 -6.21
C LYS A 54 -15.62 -1.34 -5.55
N GLU A 55 -14.54 -1.45 -6.31
CA GLU A 55 -13.20 -1.51 -5.74
C GLU A 55 -12.54 -0.13 -5.67
N VAL A 56 -11.67 0.04 -4.68
CA VAL A 56 -10.92 1.28 -4.45
C VAL A 56 -9.44 0.97 -4.19
N VAL A 57 -8.56 1.90 -4.55
CA VAL A 57 -7.15 1.89 -4.12
C VAL A 57 -6.97 2.93 -3.03
N LEU A 58 -6.35 2.55 -1.91
CA LEU A 58 -5.95 3.46 -0.85
C LEU A 58 -4.47 3.81 -1.03
N THR A 59 -4.15 5.07 -1.35
CA THR A 59 -2.78 5.58 -1.44
C THR A 59 -2.49 6.49 -0.24
N PHE A 60 -1.26 6.44 0.28
CA PHE A 60 -0.82 7.23 1.42
C PHE A 60 0.44 8.01 1.03
N ASP A 61 0.31 9.33 0.88
CA ASP A 61 1.41 10.21 0.46
C ASP A 61 2.08 10.92 1.66
N ASP A 62 3.29 11.42 1.43
CA ASP A 62 4.09 12.23 2.39
C ASP A 62 4.44 11.57 3.74
N GLY A 63 4.26 10.25 3.85
CA GLY A 63 4.57 9.49 5.06
C GLY A 63 6.07 9.31 5.34
N PRO A 64 6.42 8.86 6.57
CA PRO A 64 5.54 8.56 7.70
C PRO A 64 5.20 9.79 8.55
N GLN A 65 3.92 9.95 8.88
CA GLN A 65 3.38 10.99 9.76
C GLN A 65 3.37 10.48 11.21
N VAL A 66 4.07 11.19 12.11
CA VAL A 66 4.27 10.80 13.53
C VAL A 66 2.96 10.51 14.27
N ARG A 67 1.86 11.19 13.90
CA ARG A 67 0.59 11.08 14.61
C ARG A 67 -0.38 10.05 14.02
N THR A 68 -0.24 9.70 12.75
CA THR A 68 -1.29 8.98 12.01
C THR A 68 -0.80 7.71 11.33
N THR A 69 0.46 7.62 10.93
CA THR A 69 0.96 6.43 10.21
C THR A 69 0.80 5.17 11.03
N GLN A 70 1.06 5.20 12.34
CA GLN A 70 0.87 4.01 13.17
C GLN A 70 -0.60 3.56 13.20
N ALA A 71 -1.55 4.48 13.37
CA ALA A 71 -2.98 4.14 13.39
C ALA A 71 -3.47 3.59 12.04
N ILE A 72 -2.90 4.07 10.93
CA ILE A 72 -3.17 3.53 9.59
C ILE A 72 -2.65 2.08 9.49
N LEU A 73 -1.41 1.84 9.92
CA LEU A 73 -0.83 0.50 9.89
C LEU A 73 -1.60 -0.47 10.79
N ASP A 74 -1.98 -0.06 12.00
CA ASP A 74 -2.78 -0.87 12.92
C ASP A 74 -4.15 -1.24 12.32
N ALA A 75 -4.78 -0.31 11.59
CA ALA A 75 -6.06 -0.57 10.91
C ALA A 75 -5.90 -1.55 9.73
N LEU A 76 -4.79 -1.48 8.99
CA LEU A 76 -4.48 -2.42 7.91
C LEU A 76 -4.15 -3.81 8.47
N ASP A 77 -3.36 -3.89 9.54
CA ASP A 77 -3.00 -5.14 10.22
C ASP A 77 -4.23 -5.84 10.82
N ALA A 78 -5.20 -5.08 11.33
CA ALA A 78 -6.47 -5.62 11.81
C ALA A 78 -7.28 -6.33 10.72
N GLN A 79 -6.99 -6.08 9.44
CA GLN A 79 -7.63 -6.73 8.29
C GLN A 79 -6.77 -7.81 7.64
N CYS A 80 -5.67 -8.23 8.28
CA CYS A 80 -4.82 -9.30 7.77
C CYS A 80 -5.45 -10.69 8.02
N THR A 81 -5.37 -11.56 7.01
CA THR A 81 -5.80 -12.98 7.02
C THR A 81 -4.71 -13.92 6.56
#